data_AF-A0AAV5DC77-F1
#
_entry.id   AF-A0AAV5DC77-F1
#
_cell.length_a   1.000
_cell.length_b   1.000
_cell.length_c   1.000
_cell.angle_alpha   90.00
_cell.angle_beta   90.00
_cell.angle_gamma   90.00
#
_symmetry.space_group_name_H-M   'P 1'
#
loop_
_entity.id
_entity.type
_entity.pdbx_description
1 polymer ?
#
loop_
_entity_poly.entity_id
_entity_poly.type
_entity_poly.pdbx_seq_one_letter_code
_entity_poly.pdbx_strand_id
1 'polypeptide(L)'
;MRGQKSRSGPGVRRGFEGGQMPLYRRIPKLRGIAGGMHIGLPKYVPFNLRDIVRGGFKDGDELSLESLKARGLINPSGRERKLPLKNLKWCVRAWWPACDRLVPLEGLEYRLILLILGDGDVSIKLNIKAGAFSASAKEKLEAAGCTLTLVPKRKKWLSEAYLKNQARAEEYFAKKKGGAGESDGTSA
;
A
#
# COMPACT_ATOMS: atom_id res chain seq x y z
N MET A 1 58.18 -1.50 10.47
CA MET A 1 57.81 -2.93 10.59
C MET A 1 57.34 -3.43 9.23
N ARG A 2 57.79 -4.62 8.80
CA ARG A 2 57.42 -5.22 7.50
C ARG A 2 56.24 -6.18 7.72
N GLY A 3 55.18 -6.05 6.94
CA GLY A 3 54.02 -6.95 7.02
C GLY A 3 53.26 -7.00 5.71
N GLN A 4 52.38 -7.98 5.54
CA GLN A 4 51.55 -8.09 4.33
C GLN A 4 50.75 -6.79 4.08
N LYS A 5 50.28 -6.12 5.14
CA LYS A 5 49.55 -4.85 5.08
C LYS A 5 50.42 -3.63 4.76
N SER A 6 51.74 -3.75 4.82
CA SER A 6 52.68 -2.67 4.48
C SER A 6 53.25 -2.80 3.07
N ARG A 7 52.87 -3.84 2.30
CA ARG A 7 53.31 -4.06 0.92
C ARG A 7 52.37 -3.34 -0.04
N SER A 8 52.93 -2.80 -1.13
CA SER A 8 52.15 -2.26 -2.24
C SER A 8 51.39 -3.37 -2.96
N GLY A 9 50.11 -3.14 -3.28
CA GLY A 9 49.25 -4.08 -3.98
C GLY A 9 47.90 -4.28 -3.25
N PRO A 10 46.97 -5.06 -3.85
CA PRO A 10 45.70 -5.39 -3.21
C PRO A 10 45.92 -6.12 -1.90
N GLY A 11 45.39 -5.56 -0.82
CA GLY A 11 45.45 -6.17 0.50
C GLY A 11 44.57 -7.41 0.62
N VAL A 12 44.49 -7.92 1.85
CA VAL A 12 43.61 -9.03 2.20
C VAL A 12 42.13 -8.65 1.98
N ARG A 13 41.34 -9.57 1.41
CA ARG A 13 39.90 -9.36 1.18
C ARG A 13 39.16 -9.04 2.49
N ARG A 14 38.27 -8.05 2.46
CA ARG A 14 37.37 -7.76 3.60
C ARG A 14 36.55 -9.00 3.98
N GLY A 15 36.62 -9.39 5.25
CA GLY A 15 35.99 -10.60 5.78
C GLY A 15 36.83 -11.88 5.69
N PHE A 16 38.12 -11.81 5.34
CA PHE A 16 39.04 -12.95 5.44
C PHE A 16 39.69 -13.01 6.84
N GLU A 17 39.61 -14.18 7.48
CA GLU A 17 40.05 -14.42 8.87
C GLU A 17 41.30 -15.33 8.93
N GLY A 18 42.25 -15.18 8.00
CA GLY A 18 43.55 -15.86 8.11
C GLY A 18 43.54 -17.37 7.86
N GLY A 19 42.56 -17.88 7.11
CA GLY A 19 42.40 -19.33 6.82
C GLY A 19 41.31 -20.01 7.66
N GLN A 20 40.86 -19.35 8.73
CA GLN A 20 39.64 -19.72 9.44
C GLN A 20 38.42 -19.60 8.51
N MET A 21 37.45 -20.51 8.61
CA MET A 21 36.16 -20.35 7.92
C MET A 21 35.54 -19.00 8.28
N PRO A 22 35.33 -18.08 7.33
CA PRO A 22 34.83 -16.73 7.63
C PRO A 22 33.45 -16.71 8.26
N LEU A 23 33.18 -15.70 9.11
CA LEU A 23 31.89 -15.54 9.78
C LEU A 23 30.67 -15.61 8.85
N TYR A 24 30.73 -14.94 7.69
CA TYR A 24 29.62 -14.91 6.71
C TYR A 24 29.33 -16.27 6.07
N ARG A 25 30.21 -17.27 6.24
CA ARG A 25 29.98 -18.67 5.84
C ARG A 25 29.48 -19.54 6.99
N ARG A 26 29.78 -19.17 8.24
CA ARG A 26 29.31 -19.88 9.44
C ARG A 26 27.84 -19.58 9.75
N ILE A 27 27.41 -18.35 9.47
CA ILE A 27 26.04 -17.91 9.73
C ILE A 27 25.11 -18.38 8.61
N PRO A 28 23.95 -18.99 8.92
CA PRO A 28 22.97 -19.36 7.92
C PRO A 28 22.44 -18.12 7.19
N LYS A 29 22.08 -18.28 5.91
CA LYS A 29 21.49 -17.20 5.13
C LYS A 29 20.16 -16.76 5.73
N LEU A 30 19.83 -15.48 5.54
CA LEU A 30 18.54 -14.93 5.97
C LEU A 30 17.38 -15.74 5.37
N ARG A 31 16.35 -15.93 6.20
CA ARG A 31 15.12 -16.64 5.82
C ARG A 31 14.48 -15.97 4.60
N GLY A 32 13.91 -16.77 3.71
CA GLY A 32 13.29 -16.32 2.46
C GLY A 32 14.30 -16.07 1.33
N ILE A 33 15.40 -15.34 1.61
CA ILE A 33 16.43 -15.05 0.59
C ILE A 33 17.11 -16.33 0.12
N ALA A 34 17.41 -17.25 1.04
CA ALA A 34 18.06 -18.53 0.73
C ALA A 34 17.25 -19.39 -0.27
N GLY A 35 15.92 -19.29 -0.23
CA GLY A 35 14.99 -20.05 -1.08
C GLY A 35 14.49 -19.28 -2.30
N GLY A 36 15.05 -18.11 -2.61
CA GLY A 36 14.61 -17.30 -3.76
C GLY A 36 13.25 -16.61 -3.61
N MET A 37 12.71 -16.52 -2.39
CA MET A 37 11.45 -15.81 -2.15
C MET A 37 11.64 -14.30 -2.37
N HIS A 38 10.70 -13.67 -3.09
CA HIS A 38 10.74 -12.24 -3.35
C HIS A 38 10.68 -11.42 -2.05
N ILE A 39 11.48 -10.34 -1.99
CA ILE A 39 11.50 -9.44 -0.84
C ILE A 39 10.18 -8.68 -0.68
N GLY A 40 9.69 -8.59 0.56
CA GLY A 40 8.50 -7.82 0.91
C GLY A 40 8.76 -6.33 0.75
N LEU A 41 8.15 -5.72 -0.27
CA LEU A 41 8.31 -4.31 -0.58
C LEU A 41 7.12 -3.49 -0.05
N PRO A 42 7.34 -2.22 0.36
CA PRO A 42 6.24 -1.37 0.82
C PRO A 42 5.22 -1.16 -0.31
N LYS A 43 3.94 -1.34 0.05
CA LYS A 43 2.78 -1.21 -0.87
C LYS A 43 2.09 0.16 -0.78
N TYR A 44 2.36 0.89 0.28
CA TYR A 44 1.77 2.19 0.57
C TYR A 44 2.85 3.17 0.99
N VAL A 45 2.57 4.46 0.81
CA VAL A 45 3.35 5.53 1.43
C VAL A 45 2.71 5.81 2.79
N PRO A 46 3.39 5.50 3.92
CA PRO A 46 2.85 5.75 5.24
C PRO A 46 2.88 7.25 5.55
N PHE A 47 1.78 7.76 6.11
CA PHE A 47 1.67 9.13 6.58
C PHE A 47 0.99 9.13 7.95
N ASN A 48 1.57 9.82 8.92
CA ASN A 48 1.06 9.84 10.29
C ASN A 48 0.28 11.11 10.58
N LEU A 49 -0.61 11.04 11.58
CA LEU A 49 -1.39 12.20 12.02
C LEU A 49 -0.52 13.31 12.63
N ARG A 50 0.57 12.97 13.33
CA ARG A 50 1.54 13.94 13.87
C ARG A 50 2.12 14.89 12.81
N ASP A 51 2.24 14.40 11.57
CA ASP A 51 2.87 15.14 10.48
C ASP A 51 1.91 16.21 9.90
N ILE A 52 0.62 16.17 10.28
CA ILE A 52 -0.39 17.19 9.93
C ILE A 52 -0.08 18.51 10.63
N VAL A 53 0.26 18.47 11.93
CA VAL A 53 0.62 19.67 12.69
C VAL A 53 1.87 20.33 12.09
N ARG A 54 2.86 19.51 11.73
CA ARG A 54 4.08 19.98 11.04
C ARG A 54 3.79 20.61 9.68
N GLY A 55 2.74 20.15 9.00
CA GLY A 55 2.32 20.63 7.68
C GLY A 55 1.57 21.96 7.69
N GLY A 56 1.16 22.46 8.85
CA GLY A 56 0.40 23.71 8.98
C GLY A 56 -0.92 23.68 8.20
N PHE A 57 -1.63 22.55 8.23
CA PHE A 57 -2.97 22.47 7.62
C PHE A 57 -3.97 23.30 8.41
N LYS A 58 -4.87 23.98 7.69
CA LYS A 58 -5.99 24.74 8.28
C LYS A 58 -7.27 23.91 8.21
N ASP A 59 -8.26 24.29 9.01
CA ASP A 59 -9.59 23.67 8.94
C ASP A 59 -10.17 23.79 7.52
N GLY A 60 -10.62 22.67 6.97
CA GLY A 60 -11.18 22.57 5.61
C GLY A 60 -10.16 22.23 4.52
N ASP A 61 -8.86 22.17 4.82
CA ASP A 61 -7.84 21.81 3.82
C ASP A 61 -8.01 20.36 3.33
N GLU A 62 -7.69 20.13 2.05
CA GLU A 62 -7.67 18.79 1.46
C GLU A 62 -6.32 18.09 1.70
N LEU A 63 -6.36 16.91 2.33
CA LEU A 63 -5.23 15.99 2.47
C LEU A 63 -5.25 14.96 1.34
N SER A 64 -4.47 15.21 0.30
CA SER A 64 -4.24 14.34 -0.85
C SER A 64 -2.73 14.18 -1.09
N LEU A 65 -2.34 13.23 -1.95
CA LEU A 65 -0.92 13.02 -2.24
C LEU A 65 -0.28 14.25 -2.92
N GLU A 66 -1.06 15.01 -3.69
CA GLU A 66 -0.61 16.23 -4.36
C GLU A 66 -0.41 17.37 -3.36
N SER A 67 -1.35 17.58 -2.43
CA SER A 67 -1.21 18.62 -1.41
C SER A 67 -0.05 18.34 -0.45
N LEU A 68 0.22 17.07 -0.13
CA LEU A 68 1.37 16.65 0.68
C LEU A 68 2.71 16.88 -0.01
N LYS A 69 2.76 16.73 -1.34
CA LYS A 69 3.95 17.03 -2.15
C LYS A 69 4.21 18.52 -2.25
N ALA A 70 3.17 19.31 -2.48
CA ALA A 70 3.27 20.76 -2.61
C ALA A 70 3.88 21.39 -1.34
N ARG A 71 3.51 20.86 -0.18
CA ARG A 71 4.06 21.27 1.13
C ARG A 71 5.40 20.61 1.48
N GLY A 72 5.92 19.72 0.63
CA GLY A 72 7.20 19.04 0.85
C GLY A 72 7.22 18.02 1.98
N LEU A 73 6.06 17.63 2.53
CA LEU A 73 5.96 16.63 3.59
C LEU A 73 6.26 15.23 3.09
N ILE A 74 5.92 14.97 1.83
CA ILE A 74 6.29 13.75 1.13
C ILE A 74 7.09 14.13 -0.10
N ASN A 75 8.31 13.60 -0.16
CA ASN A 75 9.13 13.67 -1.36
C ASN A 75 9.30 12.27 -1.94
N PRO A 76 8.27 11.73 -2.63
CA PRO A 76 8.37 10.39 -3.16
C PRO A 76 9.52 10.34 -4.15
N SER A 77 10.19 9.20 -4.33
CA SER A 77 11.27 9.07 -5.31
C SER A 77 11.29 7.70 -5.99
N GLY A 78 11.92 7.62 -7.17
CA GLY A 78 12.09 6.37 -7.93
C GLY A 78 10.77 5.61 -8.12
N ARG A 79 10.63 4.47 -7.42
CA ARG A 79 9.42 3.62 -7.42
C ARG A 79 8.12 4.37 -7.12
N GLU A 80 8.20 5.45 -6.36
CA GLU A 80 7.07 6.27 -5.91
C GLU A 80 6.82 7.49 -6.83
N ARG A 81 7.80 7.91 -7.66
CA ARG A 81 7.70 9.02 -8.62
C ARG A 81 7.36 8.49 -10.02
N LYS A 82 6.11 8.71 -10.48
CA LYS A 82 5.53 8.46 -11.84
C LYS A 82 5.18 7.00 -12.21
N LEU A 83 4.04 6.57 -12.80
CA LEU A 83 2.98 7.08 -13.74
C LEU A 83 3.31 7.01 -15.24
N PRO A 84 2.38 6.62 -16.16
CA PRO A 84 0.94 6.92 -16.22
C PRO A 84 0.01 5.70 -16.36
N LEU A 85 -1.31 5.96 -16.42
CA LEU A 85 -2.23 5.17 -17.24
C LEU A 85 -1.49 4.80 -18.54
N LYS A 86 -1.14 3.52 -18.72
CA LYS A 86 -0.87 3.03 -20.06
C LYS A 86 -2.23 3.07 -20.76
N ASN A 87 -2.61 4.25 -21.25
CA ASN A 87 -3.47 4.39 -22.41
C ASN A 87 -2.68 3.70 -23.52
N LEU A 88 -2.74 2.37 -23.56
CA LEU A 88 -2.29 1.54 -24.67
C LEU A 88 -3.27 1.82 -25.82
N LYS A 89 -3.17 3.03 -26.35
CA LYS A 89 -3.74 3.40 -27.63
C LYS A 89 -2.71 3.04 -28.68
N TRP A 90 -2.41 1.74 -28.82
CA TRP A 90 -1.76 1.14 -29.99
C TRP A 90 -2.30 -0.29 -30.14
N CYS A 91 -3.26 -0.44 -31.06
CA CYS A 91 -3.64 -1.63 -31.81
C CYS A 91 -3.46 -3.02 -31.17
N VAL A 92 -4.60 -3.65 -30.81
CA VAL A 92 -5.07 -4.76 -31.65
C VAL A 92 -6.42 -4.33 -32.23
N ARG A 93 -6.33 -3.81 -33.45
CA ARG A 93 -7.45 -3.68 -34.37
C ARG A 93 -7.84 -5.11 -34.75
N ALA A 94 -9.12 -5.43 -34.63
CA ALA A 94 -9.79 -6.72 -34.81
C ALA A 94 -9.89 -7.58 -33.52
N TRP A 95 -11.15 -7.89 -33.16
CA TRP A 95 -11.57 -8.87 -32.15
C TRP A 95 -11.70 -8.43 -30.68
N TRP A 96 -12.46 -7.37 -30.39
CA TRP A 96 -13.39 -7.35 -29.23
C TRP A 96 -14.38 -6.16 -29.31
N PRO A 97 -15.71 -6.37 -29.45
CA PRO A 97 -16.70 -5.28 -29.49
C PRO A 97 -17.01 -4.61 -28.13
N ALA A 98 -16.24 -4.88 -27.07
CA ALA A 98 -16.57 -4.47 -25.70
C ALA A 98 -15.51 -3.59 -25.03
N CYS A 99 -14.68 -2.90 -25.83
CA CYS A 99 -13.62 -2.02 -25.31
C CYS A 99 -14.09 -0.61 -24.90
N ASP A 100 -15.35 -0.24 -25.20
CA ASP A 100 -15.91 1.11 -24.95
C ASP A 100 -16.56 1.29 -23.57
N ARG A 101 -16.16 0.49 -22.57
CA ARG A 101 -16.52 0.77 -21.16
C ARG A 101 -15.29 0.91 -20.27
N LEU A 102 -14.26 1.56 -20.79
CA LEU A 102 -13.20 2.13 -19.97
C LEU A 102 -13.64 3.51 -19.50
N VAL A 103 -14.28 3.54 -18.32
CA VAL A 103 -14.46 4.78 -17.57
C VAL A 103 -13.07 5.41 -17.41
N PRO A 104 -12.87 6.69 -17.79
CA PRO A 104 -11.63 7.38 -17.52
C PRO A 104 -11.45 7.39 -16.00
N LEU A 105 -10.45 6.65 -15.51
CA LEU A 105 -10.02 6.73 -14.12
C LEU A 105 -9.26 8.06 -13.97
N GLU A 106 -10.02 9.16 -13.94
CA GLU A 106 -9.51 10.45 -13.48
C GLU A 106 -8.93 10.25 -12.06
N GLY A 107 -7.66 10.63 -11.87
CA GLY A 107 -7.07 10.80 -10.54
C GLY A 107 -6.32 9.62 -9.92
N LEU A 108 -5.93 8.57 -10.66
CA LEU A 108 -5.03 7.52 -10.11
C LEU A 108 -3.57 7.77 -10.48
N GLU A 109 -3.07 8.90 -9.99
CA GLU A 109 -1.74 9.40 -10.33
C GLU A 109 -0.58 8.79 -9.51
N TYR A 110 -0.73 7.65 -8.84
CA TYR A 110 0.41 7.02 -8.14
C TYR A 110 0.38 5.48 -8.14
N ARG A 111 1.56 4.85 -8.33
CA ARG A 111 1.71 3.38 -8.25
C ARG A 111 1.53 2.86 -6.82
N LEU A 112 1.86 3.70 -5.83
CA LEU A 112 1.69 3.43 -4.41
C LEU A 112 0.67 4.42 -3.85
N ILE A 113 -0.23 3.90 -3.04
CA ILE A 113 -1.36 4.65 -2.50
C ILE A 113 -0.99 5.19 -1.11
N LEU A 114 -1.52 6.35 -0.73
CA LEU A 114 -1.35 6.92 0.60
C LEU A 114 -2.05 6.05 1.66
N LEU A 115 -1.34 5.69 2.73
CA LEU A 115 -1.87 5.01 3.91
C LEU A 115 -1.74 5.92 5.13
N ILE A 116 -2.87 6.19 5.80
CA ILE A 116 -2.88 7.04 6.99
C ILE A 116 -2.81 6.19 8.26
N LEU A 117 -1.84 6.53 9.11
CA LEU A 117 -1.51 5.87 10.37
C LEU A 117 -1.86 6.76 11.55
N GLY A 118 -2.38 6.17 12.63
CA GLY A 118 -2.97 6.87 13.78
C GLY A 118 -1.99 7.43 14.81
N ASP A 119 -0.72 7.65 14.46
CA ASP A 119 0.28 8.20 15.39
C ASP A 119 0.15 9.72 15.50
N GLY A 120 -0.23 10.21 16.69
CA GLY A 120 -0.50 11.62 16.98
C GLY A 120 -1.99 11.94 17.18
N ASP A 121 -2.28 13.20 17.51
CA ASP A 121 -3.62 13.72 17.76
C ASP A 121 -3.98 14.77 16.70
N VAL A 122 -5.26 14.82 16.33
CA VAL A 122 -5.79 15.73 15.32
C VAL A 122 -6.93 16.53 15.93
N SER A 123 -6.76 17.85 16.00
CA SER A 123 -7.79 18.79 16.43
C SER A 123 -8.43 19.57 15.28
N ILE A 124 -7.93 19.36 14.05
CA ILE A 124 -8.25 20.14 12.85
C ILE A 124 -9.20 19.33 11.96
N LYS A 125 -10.27 19.96 11.47
CA LYS A 125 -11.25 19.31 10.58
C LYS A 125 -10.72 19.32 9.15
N LEU A 126 -10.42 18.15 8.59
CA LEU A 126 -9.79 18.02 7.26
C LEU A 126 -10.60 17.12 6.32
N ASN A 127 -10.45 17.36 5.02
CA ASN A 127 -10.99 16.52 3.96
C ASN A 127 -9.91 15.56 3.45
N ILE A 128 -10.01 14.27 3.78
CA ILE A 128 -8.90 13.33 3.62
C ILE A 128 -9.17 12.37 2.45
N LYS A 129 -8.32 12.43 1.42
CA LYS A 129 -8.31 11.56 0.23
C LYS A 129 -7.12 10.60 0.32
N ALA A 130 -7.36 9.37 0.78
CA ALA A 130 -6.37 8.30 0.87
C ALA A 130 -6.96 6.96 0.41
N GLY A 131 -6.15 5.98 0.04
CA GLY A 131 -6.69 4.67 -0.38
C GLY A 131 -6.60 3.56 0.66
N ALA A 132 -6.01 3.84 1.82
CA ALA A 132 -6.14 3.00 2.99
C ALA A 132 -6.00 3.82 4.28
N PHE A 133 -6.69 3.38 5.32
CA PHE A 133 -6.61 3.93 6.67
C PHE A 133 -6.38 2.77 7.65
N SER A 134 -5.51 2.99 8.62
CA SER A 134 -5.42 2.12 9.80
C SER A 134 -6.69 2.24 10.66
N ALA A 135 -7.00 1.21 11.44
CA ALA A 135 -8.17 1.22 12.33
C ALA A 135 -8.13 2.40 13.31
N SER A 136 -7.00 2.59 13.99
CA SER A 136 -6.79 3.69 14.93
C SER A 136 -6.87 5.07 14.28
N ALA A 137 -6.41 5.22 13.02
CA ALA A 137 -6.55 6.49 12.32
C ALA A 137 -8.02 6.81 12.02
N LYS A 138 -8.84 5.83 11.64
CA LYS A 138 -10.27 6.07 11.35
C LYS A 138 -11.00 6.58 12.58
N GLU A 139 -10.83 5.89 13.71
CA GLU A 139 -11.47 6.27 14.98
C GLU A 139 -11.12 7.70 15.38
N LYS A 140 -9.83 8.06 15.31
CA LYS A 140 -9.36 9.42 15.65
C LYS A 140 -9.88 10.49 14.69
N LEU A 141 -9.91 10.20 13.40
CA LEU A 141 -10.36 11.15 12.38
C LEU A 141 -11.89 11.34 12.42
N GLU A 142 -12.64 10.28 12.71
CA GLU A 142 -14.09 10.33 12.92
C GLU A 142 -14.43 11.10 14.21
N ALA A 143 -13.67 10.89 15.30
CA ALA A 143 -13.82 11.66 16.54
C ALA A 143 -13.52 13.16 16.35
N ALA A 144 -12.56 13.50 15.50
CA ALA A 144 -12.27 14.88 15.11
C ALA A 144 -13.31 15.47 14.13
N GLY A 145 -14.22 14.65 13.59
CA GLY A 145 -15.22 15.07 12.60
C GLY A 145 -14.66 15.36 11.21
N CYS A 146 -13.56 14.68 10.82
CA CYS A 146 -12.97 14.79 9.48
C CYS A 146 -13.80 14.02 8.44
N THR A 147 -13.80 14.49 7.19
CA THR A 147 -14.44 13.73 6.09
C THR A 147 -13.44 12.76 5.47
N LEU A 148 -13.80 11.48 5.41
CA LEU A 148 -12.94 10.41 4.91
C LEU A 148 -13.40 9.95 3.52
N THR A 149 -12.55 10.16 2.51
CA THR A 149 -12.78 9.68 1.15
C THR A 149 -11.76 8.60 0.79
N LEU A 150 -12.27 7.40 0.51
CA LEU A 150 -11.48 6.24 0.10
C LEU A 150 -11.29 6.24 -1.42
N VAL A 151 -10.04 6.37 -1.87
CA VAL A 151 -9.70 6.24 -3.29
C VAL A 151 -9.86 4.77 -3.72
N PRO A 152 -10.67 4.47 -4.75
CA PRO A 152 -10.90 3.09 -5.18
C PRO A 152 -9.61 2.47 -5.71
N LYS A 153 -9.36 1.22 -5.32
CA LYS A 153 -8.22 0.45 -5.84
C LYS A 153 -8.50 0.02 -7.28
N ARG A 154 -7.42 -0.24 -8.03
CA ARG A 154 -7.50 -0.83 -9.36
C ARG A 154 -8.28 -2.15 -9.29
N LYS A 155 -9.35 -2.25 -10.10
CA LYS A 155 -10.17 -3.46 -10.19
C LYS A 155 -9.32 -4.64 -10.64
N LYS A 156 -9.44 -5.76 -9.93
CA LYS A 156 -8.81 -7.03 -10.32
C LYS A 156 -9.67 -7.67 -11.40
N TRP A 157 -9.04 -8.12 -12.48
CA TRP A 157 -9.72 -8.92 -13.49
C TRP A 157 -10.02 -10.29 -12.91
N LEU A 158 -11.30 -10.65 -12.89
CA LEU A 158 -11.82 -11.92 -12.40
C LEU A 158 -12.63 -12.57 -13.52
N SER A 159 -12.54 -13.89 -13.62
CA SER A 159 -13.33 -14.64 -14.60
C SER A 159 -14.80 -14.67 -14.20
N GLU A 160 -15.69 -14.77 -15.20
CA GLU A 160 -17.13 -14.83 -14.98
C GLU A 160 -17.55 -16.00 -14.09
N ALA A 161 -16.89 -17.16 -14.25
CA ALA A 161 -17.13 -18.33 -13.39
C ALA A 161 -16.83 -18.03 -11.92
N TYR A 162 -15.75 -17.28 -11.63
CA TYR A 162 -15.42 -16.88 -10.27
C TYR A 162 -16.48 -15.92 -9.69
N LEU A 163 -16.96 -14.96 -10.49
CA LEU A 163 -18.02 -14.04 -10.08
C LEU A 163 -19.33 -14.76 -9.77
N LYS A 164 -19.71 -15.77 -10.58
CA LYS A 164 -20.88 -16.62 -10.31
C LYS A 164 -20.74 -17.40 -9.01
N ASN A 165 -19.56 -17.96 -8.74
CA ASN A 165 -19.30 -18.67 -7.48
C ASN A 165 -19.37 -17.74 -6.26
N GLN A 166 -18.87 -16.51 -6.41
CA GLN A 166 -18.93 -15.50 -5.36
C GLN A 166 -20.39 -15.07 -5.09
N ALA A 167 -21.17 -14.78 -6.14
CA ALA A 167 -22.58 -14.43 -6.02
C ALA A 167 -23.39 -15.55 -5.35
N ARG A 168 -23.18 -16.81 -5.74
CA ARG A 168 -23.81 -17.98 -5.11
C ARG A 168 -23.50 -18.08 -3.61
N ALA A 169 -22.25 -17.78 -3.21
CA ALA A 169 -21.88 -17.78 -1.80
C ALA A 169 -22.56 -16.64 -1.03
N GLU A 170 -22.59 -15.44 -1.61
CA GLU A 170 -23.26 -14.26 -1.04
C GLU A 170 -24.77 -14.52 -0.85
N GLU A 171 -25.43 -15.12 -1.83
CA GLU A 171 -26.84 -15.55 -1.73
C GLU A 171 -27.07 -16.56 -0.61
N TYR A 172 -26.20 -17.56 -0.47
CA TYR A 172 -26.29 -18.55 0.62
C TYR A 172 -26.16 -17.89 2.00
N PHE A 173 -25.18 -17.00 2.17
CA PHE A 173 -25.00 -16.28 3.44
C PHE A 173 -26.12 -15.29 3.71
N ALA A 174 -26.65 -14.61 2.69
CA ALA A 174 -27.79 -13.72 2.83
C ALA A 174 -29.04 -14.48 3.29
N LYS A 175 -29.31 -15.64 2.68
CA LYS A 175 -30.42 -16.52 3.07
C LYS A 175 -30.27 -17.03 4.50
N LYS A 176 -29.06 -17.43 4.89
CA LYS A 176 -28.78 -17.92 6.24
C LYS A 176 -28.86 -16.82 7.30
N LYS A 177 -28.41 -15.60 6.98
CA LYS A 177 -28.51 -14.43 7.86
C LYS A 177 -29.96 -13.96 8.00
N GLY A 178 -30.75 -14.04 6.94
CA GLY A 178 -32.19 -13.77 6.99
C GLY A 178 -32.97 -14.81 7.81
N GLY A 179 -32.66 -16.11 7.67
CA GLY A 179 -33.31 -17.18 8.43
C GLY A 179 -32.89 -17.29 9.91
N ALA A 180 -31.85 -16.57 10.34
CA ALA A 180 -31.42 -16.53 11.74
C ALA A 180 -32.12 -15.44 12.58
N GLY A 181 -32.96 -14.60 11.95
CA GLY A 181 -33.77 -13.59 12.62
C GLY A 181 -35.21 -14.02 12.92
N GLU A 182 -35.57 -15.28 12.64
CA GLU A 182 -36.95 -15.78 12.73
C GLU A 182 -37.00 -17.03 13.59
N SER A 183 -36.55 -16.88 14.83
CA SER A 183 -36.78 -17.84 15.92
C SER A 183 -36.78 -17.13 17.28
N ASP A 184 -37.58 -16.07 17.40
CA ASP A 184 -38.09 -15.66 18.71
C ASP A 184 -39.42 -16.39 18.90
N GLY A 185 -39.33 -17.52 19.61
CA GLY A 185 -40.46 -18.36 19.95
C GLY A 185 -41.41 -17.65 20.90
N THR A 186 -42.66 -17.55 20.50
CA THR A 186 -43.80 -17.62 21.41
C THR A 186 -43.68 -18.91 22.22
N SER A 187 -43.54 -18.81 23.54
CA SER A 187 -43.75 -19.94 24.47
C SER A 187 -44.09 -19.41 25.86
N ALA A 188 -45.38 -19.51 26.19
CA ALA A 188 -46.03 -19.54 27.51
C ALA A 188 -45.85 -18.36 28.46
#